data_AF-A0A5J4WV89-F1
#
_entry.id   AF-A0A5J4WV89-F1
#
_cell.length_a   1.000
_cell.length_b   1.000
_cell.length_c   1.000
_cell.angle_alpha   90.00
_cell.angle_beta   90.00
_cell.angle_gamma   90.00
#
_symmetry.space_group_name_H-M   'P 1'
#
loop_
_entity.id
_entity.type
_entity.pdbx_description
1 polymer ?
#
loop_
_entity_poly.entity_id
_entity_poly.type
_entity_poly.pdbx_seq_one_letter_code
_entity_poly.pdbx_strand_id
1 'polypeptide(L)' 'MQTNPDNAIIAELCKKCVNPADATLKDLNMMQYETALLISDFSLEDSASFSARIYRMIKLVLSIDDI' A
#
# COMPACT_ATOMS: atom_id res chain seq x y z
N MET A 1 -7.35 -8.48 8.70
CA MET A 1 -6.53 -8.85 7.54
C MET A 1 -5.76 -10.11 7.88
N GLN A 2 -5.98 -11.22 7.19
CA GLN A 2 -5.06 -12.36 7.23
C GLN A 2 -3.96 -12.09 6.21
N THR A 3 -2.70 -12.14 6.65
CA THR A 3 -1.53 -11.99 5.77
C THR A 3 -0.91 -13.36 5.52
N ASN A 4 -0.54 -13.65 4.27
CA ASN A 4 0.19 -14.86 3.91
C ASN A 4 1.70 -14.62 4.10
N PRO A 5 2.37 -15.25 5.08
CA PRO A 5 3.81 -15.06 5.32
C PRO A 5 4.70 -15.62 4.21
N ASP A 6 4.21 -16.57 3.40
CA ASP A 6 4.94 -17.11 2.24
C ASP A 6 4.92 -16.16 1.03
N ASN A 7 4.13 -15.08 1.07
CA ASN A 7 4.15 -14.08 0.02
C ASN A 7 5.42 -13.23 0.12
N ALA A 8 6.24 -13.24 -0.94
CA ALA A 8 7.48 -12.47 -1.03
C ALA A 8 7.27 -10.96 -0.75
N ILE A 9 6.11 -10.40 -1.12
CA ILE A 9 5.76 -9.00 -0.87
C ILE A 9 5.60 -8.75 0.64
N ILE A 10 4.92 -9.66 1.35
CA ILE A 10 4.73 -9.58 2.81
C ILE A 10 6.06 -9.76 3.54
N ALA A 11 6.90 -10.69 3.09
CA ALA A 11 8.23 -10.91 3.66
C ALA A 11 9.12 -9.66 3.52
N GLU A 12 9.14 -9.04 2.34
CA GLU A 12 9.92 -7.80 2.10
C GLU A 12 9.35 -6.59 2.85
N LEU A 13 8.03 -6.46 2.93
CA LEU A 13 7.37 -5.44 3.76
C LEU A 13 7.74 -5.61 5.23
N CYS A 14 7.71 -6.84 5.76
CA CYS A 14 8.06 -7.11 7.14
C CYS A 14 9.53 -6.75 7.44
N LYS A 15 10.44 -7.05 6.52
CA LYS A 15 11.85 -6.65 6.62
C LYS A 15 12.07 -5.14 6.57
N LYS A 16 11.26 -4.40 5.82
CA LYS A 16 11.39 -2.93 5.69
C LYS A 16 10.63 -2.17 6.78
N CYS A 17 9.63 -2.77 7.41
CA CYS A 17 8.83 -2.20 8.50
C CYS A 17 9.62 -1.92 9.80
N VAL A 18 10.93 -2.21 9.86
CA VAL A 18 11.79 -1.81 10.99
C VAL A 18 11.91 -0.29 11.13
N ASN A 19 11.67 0.46 10.05
CA ASN A 19 11.63 1.92 10.08
C ASN A 19 10.18 2.43 10.08
N PRO A 20 9.58 2.73 11.24
CA PRO A 20 8.20 3.20 11.33
C PRO A 20 7.98 4.62 10.76
N ALA A 21 9.06 5.35 10.44
CA ALA A 21 8.99 6.69 9.88
C ALA A 21 8.79 6.71 8.35
N ASP A 22 8.84 5.56 7.69
CA ASP A 22 8.73 5.50 6.24
C ASP A 22 7.27 5.61 5.78
N ALA A 23 6.89 6.81 5.36
CA ALA A 23 5.53 7.12 4.90
C ALA A 23 5.12 6.27 3.68
N THR A 24 6.07 5.95 2.80
CA THR A 24 5.86 5.14 1.59
C THR A 24 5.49 3.70 1.96
N LEU A 25 6.16 3.11 2.95
CA LEU A 25 5.81 1.77 3.45
C LEU A 25 4.41 1.74 4.09
N LYS A 26 4.05 2.79 4.82
CA LYS A 26 2.72 2.90 5.44
C LYS A 26 1.62 3.01 4.38
N ASP A 27 1.82 3.82 3.35
CA ASP A 27 0.88 3.94 2.23
C ASP A 27 0.75 2.62 1.46
N LEU A 28 1.85 1.90 1.24
CA LEU A 28 1.83 0.60 0.56
C LEU A 28 1.07 -0.47 1.38
N ASN A 29 1.25 -0.51 2.69
CA ASN A 29 0.49 -1.41 3.57
C ASN A 29 -1.01 -1.09 3.55
N MET A 30 -1.37 0.18 3.60
CA MET A 30 -2.78 0.61 3.56
C MET A 30 -3.43 0.26 2.21
N MET A 31 -2.71 0.46 1.10
CA MET A 31 -3.16 0.05 -0.23
C MET A 31 -3.38 -1.47 -0.32
N GLN A 32 -2.53 -2.27 0.32
CA GLN A 32 -2.70 -3.73 0.35
C GLN A 32 -3.97 -4.14 1.12
N TYR A 33 -4.26 -3.46 2.22
CA TYR A 33 -5.49 -3.66 2.99
C TYR A 33 -6.75 -3.29 2.18
N GLU A 34 -6.74 -2.12 1.54
CA GLU A 34 -7.83 -1.64 0.68
C GLU A 34 -8.06 -2.58 -0.52
N THR A 35 -6.99 -3.14 -1.09
CA THR A 35 -7.08 -4.14 -2.16
C THR A 35 -7.70 -5.45 -1.65
N ALA A 36 -7.32 -5.90 -0.45
CA ALA A 36 -7.91 -7.11 0.14
C ALA A 36 -9.40 -6.93 0.46
N LEU A 37 -9.82 -5.73 0.89
CA LEU A 37 -11.23 -5.37 1.06
C LEU A 37 -12.00 -5.50 -0.26
N LEU A 38 -11.48 -4.90 -1.34
CA LEU A 38 -12.10 -4.96 -2.67
C LEU A 38 -12.26 -6.41 -3.18
N ILE A 39 -11.23 -7.25 -3.03
CA ILE A 39 -11.27 -8.66 -3.44
C ILE A 39 -12.27 -9.45 -2.59
N SER A 40 -12.45 -9.06 -1.33
CA SER A 40 -13.38 -9.70 -0.41
C SER A 40 -14.82 -9.19 -0.57
N ASP A 41 -15.11 -8.42 -1.63
CA ASP A 41 -16.42 -7.81 -1.93
C ASP A 41 -16.87 -6.77 -0.87
N PHE A 42 -15.92 -6.19 -0.13
CA PHE A 42 -16.21 -5.08 0.78
C PHE A 42 -16.06 -3.73 0.06
N SER A 43 -16.95 -2.81 0.38
CA SER A 43 -16.84 -1.41 -0.05
C SER A 43 -15.67 -0.70 0.62
N LEU A 44 -14.99 0.17 -0.12
CA LEU A 44 -14.02 1.11 0.45
C LEU A 44 -14.75 2.22 1.20
N GLU A 45 -14.22 2.59 2.37
CA GLU A 45 -14.75 3.73 3.14
C GLU A 45 -14.42 5.07 2.46
N ASP A 46 -13.24 5.20 1.85
CA ASP A 46 -12.82 6.43 1.15
C ASP A 46 -12.05 6.14 -0.14
N SER A 47 -12.81 5.94 -1.24
CA SER A 47 -12.25 5.65 -2.57
C SER A 47 -11.34 6.77 -3.12
N ALA A 48 -11.53 8.00 -2.66
CA ALA A 48 -10.71 9.15 -3.04
C ALA A 48 -9.28 9.03 -2.48
N SER A 49 -9.13 8.71 -1.20
CA SER A 49 -7.83 8.46 -0.58
C SER A 49 -7.13 7.25 -1.18
N PHE A 50 -7.86 6.16 -1.45
CA PHE A 50 -7.30 4.99 -2.11
C PHE A 50 -6.73 5.36 -3.49
N SER A 51 -7.50 6.08 -4.30
CA SER A 51 -7.06 6.57 -5.61
C SER A 51 -5.83 7.47 -5.49
N ALA A 52 -5.83 8.41 -4.54
CA ALA A 52 -4.71 9.31 -4.31
C ALA A 52 -3.41 8.56 -3.96
N ARG A 53 -3.47 7.46 -3.19
CA ARG A 53 -2.31 6.61 -2.92
C ARG A 53 -1.79 5.91 -4.17
N ILE A 54 -2.69 5.41 -5.03
CA ILE A 54 -2.31 4.79 -6.31
C ILE A 54 -1.57 5.80 -7.19
N TYR A 55 -2.11 7.02 -7.31
CA TYR A 55 -1.46 8.10 -8.06
C TYR A 55 -0.07 8.44 -7.50
N ARG A 56 0.10 8.52 -6.17
CA ARG A 56 1.41 8.74 -5.56
C ARG A 56 2.40 7.61 -5.87
N MET A 57 1.97 6.35 -5.80
CA MET A 57 2.83 5.22 -6.14
C MET A 57 3.26 5.22 -7.61
N ILE A 58 2.34 5.54 -8.52
CA ILE A 58 2.66 5.67 -9.95
C ILE A 58 3.67 6.80 -10.17
N LYS A 59 3.47 7.96 -9.54
CA LYS A 59 4.43 9.07 -9.59
C LYS A 59 5.82 8.66 -9.07
N LEU A 60 5.88 7.97 -7.94
CA LEU A 60 7.14 7.46 -7.36
C LEU A 60 7.88 6.49 -8.30
N VAL A 61 7.16 5.51 -8.86
CA VAL A 61 7.75 4.53 -9.81
C VAL A 61 8.25 5.21 -11.07
N LEU A 62 7.52 6.22 -11.56
CA LEU A 62 7.92 7.01 -12.73
C LEU A 62 8.95 8.10 -12.41
N SER A 63 9.37 8.26 -11.15
CA SER A 63 10.24 9.34 -10.68
C SER A 63 9.73 10.73 -11.08
N ILE A 64 8.40 10.89 -11.12
CA ILE A 64 7.72 12.16 -11.35
C ILE A 64 7.42 12.74 -9.96
N ASP A 65 8.48 13.03 -9.21
CA ASP A 65 8.35 13.85 -8.01
C ASP A 65 8.13 15.29 -8.52
N ASP A 66 7.01 15.87 -8.12
CA ASP A 66 6.58 17.24 -8.49
C ASP A 66 7.72 18.22 -8.16
N ILE A 67 8.20 18.97 -9.15
CA ILE A 67 8.86 20.27 -8.93
C ILE A 67 7.83 21.23 -8.35
#